data_AF-A0A8X6GDM8-F1
#
_entry.id   AF-A0A8X6GDM8-F1
#
_cell.length_a   1.000
_cell.length_b   1.000
_cell.length_c   1.000
_cell.angle_alpha   90.00
_cell.angle_beta   90.00
_cell.angle_gamma   90.00
#
_symmetry.space_group_name_H-M   'P 1'
#
loop_
_entity.id
_entity.type
_entity.pdbx_description
1 polymer ?
#
loop_
_entity_poly.entity_id
_entity_poly.type
_entity_poly.pdbx_seq_one_letter_code
_entity_poly.pdbx_strand_id
1 'polypeptide(L)'
;MYRHSRVENGVVILVWVSFVSIISCGTVGSKLGYKSGIFKDFVSEKTRVSLACRSNDIMVNLNFSVPFRGLVHAGKKDSGCSFRGDGKLTYSLNVPHAACGTVHVTPQDSFANTLTIRYHHALELEGDEIKTILCKYGTGSIQLG
;
A
#
# COMPACT_ATOMS: atom_id res chain seq x y z
N MET A 1 8.19 -34.71 19.19
CA MET A 1 9.07 -35.73 19.81
C MET A 1 8.48 -37.09 19.46
N TYR A 2 9.09 -37.84 18.55
CA TYR A 2 8.62 -39.18 18.18
C TYR A 2 9.72 -40.18 18.56
N ARG A 3 9.37 -41.20 19.34
CA ARG A 3 10.32 -42.15 19.95
C ARG A 3 10.26 -43.45 19.15
N HIS A 4 11.26 -43.69 18.30
CA HIS A 4 11.44 -44.99 17.67
C HIS A 4 12.50 -45.77 18.46
N SER A 5 12.12 -46.92 18.99
CA SER A 5 13.00 -47.83 19.74
C SER A 5 13.28 -49.05 18.87
N ARG A 6 14.55 -49.32 18.54
CA ARG A 6 14.98 -50.60 17.96
C ARG A 6 16.01 -51.21 18.91
N VAL A 7 15.78 -52.47 19.31
CA VAL A 7 16.61 -53.20 20.27
C VAL A 7 17.42 -54.24 19.51
N GLU A 8 18.74 -54.18 19.61
CA GLU A 8 19.64 -55.25 19.19
C GLU A 8 20.77 -55.36 20.23
N ASN A 9 20.89 -56.54 20.86
CA ASN A 9 21.94 -56.89 21.83
C ASN A 9 22.13 -55.96 23.04
N GLY A 10 21.04 -55.73 23.81
CA GLY A 10 21.12 -55.35 25.23
C GLY A 10 21.65 -53.94 25.56
N VAL A 11 21.97 -53.12 24.56
CA VAL A 11 22.42 -51.73 24.73
C VAL A 11 21.42 -50.81 24.03
N VAL A 12 20.78 -49.92 24.79
CA VAL A 12 19.87 -48.90 24.23
C VAL A 12 20.70 -47.76 23.65
N ILE A 13 20.94 -47.79 22.34
CA ILE A 13 21.60 -46.68 21.63
C ILE A 13 20.53 -45.62 21.32
N LEU A 14 20.53 -44.54 22.10
CA LEU A 14 19.73 -43.34 21.81
C LEU A 14 20.43 -42.56 20.69
N VAL A 15 20.00 -42.78 19.44
CA VAL A 15 20.44 -41.95 18.31
C VAL A 15 19.74 -40.60 18.41
N TRP A 16 20.46 -39.60 18.95
CA TRP A 16 20.04 -38.20 18.90
C TRP A 16 20.22 -37.68 17.47
N VAL A 17 19.13 -37.59 16.71
CA VAL A 17 19.12 -36.89 15.42
C VAL A 17 19.04 -35.40 15.71
N SER A 18 20.19 -34.76 15.86
CA SER A 18 20.31 -33.31 15.87
C SER A 18 20.00 -32.80 14.46
N PHE A 19 18.82 -32.20 14.25
CA PHE A 19 18.56 -31.41 13.06
C PHE A 19 19.44 -30.16 13.11
N VAL A 20 20.63 -30.26 12.54
CA VAL A 20 21.41 -29.10 12.11
C VAL A 20 20.71 -28.57 10.86
N SER A 21 19.90 -27.54 11.03
CA SER A 21 19.46 -26.71 9.92
C SER A 21 20.17 -25.36 10.04
N ILE A 22 21.32 -25.29 9.38
CA ILE A 22 21.98 -24.05 8.99
C ILE A 22 21.05 -23.36 7.99
N ILE A 23 20.35 -22.32 8.42
CA ILE A 23 19.85 -21.27 7.52
C ILE A 23 20.18 -19.94 8.16
N SER A 24 21.36 -19.42 7.84
CA SER A 24 21.66 -18.00 8.03
C SER A 24 20.78 -17.22 7.05
N CYS A 25 19.62 -16.76 7.52
CA CYS A 25 18.82 -15.78 6.79
C CYS A 25 19.52 -14.43 6.94
N GLY A 26 20.38 -14.09 5.98
CA GLY A 26 20.95 -12.76 5.85
C GLY A 26 19.84 -11.75 5.62
N THR A 27 19.62 -10.85 6.57
CA THR A 27 18.72 -9.72 6.44
C THR A 27 19.36 -8.67 5.53
N VAL A 28 19.24 -8.85 4.21
CA VAL A 28 19.38 -7.72 3.27
C VAL A 28 18.08 -6.92 3.33
N GLY A 29 17.89 -6.24 4.46
CA GLY A 29 16.86 -5.22 4.61
C GLY A 29 17.34 -3.96 3.89
N SER A 30 16.96 -3.80 2.63
CA SER A 30 17.01 -2.50 1.97
C SER A 30 16.19 -1.52 2.82
N LYS A 31 16.87 -0.57 3.46
CA LYS A 31 16.21 0.55 4.15
C LYS A 31 15.45 1.37 3.11
N LEU A 32 14.18 1.06 2.90
CA LEU A 32 13.20 2.01 2.39
C LEU A 32 13.03 3.08 3.48
N GLY A 33 13.88 4.09 3.43
CA GLY A 33 13.79 5.27 4.27
C GLY A 33 12.52 6.04 3.92
N TYR A 34 11.42 5.72 4.59
CA TYR A 34 10.24 6.58 4.63
C TYR A 34 10.64 7.86 5.38
N LYS A 35 10.95 8.93 4.64
CA LYS A 35 11.00 10.26 5.24
C LYS A 35 9.58 10.58 5.71
N SER A 36 9.40 10.82 7.00
CA SER A 36 8.16 11.36 7.54
C SER A 36 8.13 12.86 7.22
N GLY A 37 7.16 13.27 6.41
CA GLY A 37 6.92 14.64 5.99
C GLY A 37 5.48 14.78 5.51
N ILE A 38 4.92 15.99 5.55
CA ILE A 38 3.63 16.29 4.93
C ILE A 38 3.85 16.31 3.42
N PHE A 39 3.79 15.14 2.79
CA PHE A 39 3.87 15.03 1.33
C PHE A 39 2.47 15.26 0.77
N LYS A 40 2.24 16.50 0.31
CA LYS A 40 1.03 16.83 -0.45
C LYS A 40 1.02 16.14 -1.83
N ASP A 41 2.23 15.87 -2.34
CA ASP A 41 2.46 15.30 -3.65
C ASP A 41 3.34 14.06 -3.57
N PHE A 42 3.00 13.05 -4.36
CA PHE A 42 3.85 11.93 -4.70
C PHE A 42 4.39 12.12 -6.12
N VAL A 43 5.69 11.89 -6.33
CA VAL A 43 6.34 12.04 -7.64
C VAL A 43 7.16 10.78 -7.93
N SER A 44 6.87 10.13 -9.05
CA SER A 44 7.69 9.07 -9.65
C SER A 44 8.22 9.52 -11.02
N GLU A 45 9.04 8.69 -11.66
CA GLU A 45 9.49 8.91 -13.05
C GLU A 45 8.31 8.92 -14.05
N LYS A 46 7.22 8.22 -13.71
CA LYS A 46 6.06 8.00 -14.58
C LYS A 46 4.88 8.91 -14.26
N THR A 47 4.68 9.22 -12.98
CA THR A 47 3.47 9.93 -12.53
C THR A 47 3.76 10.86 -11.37
N ARG A 48 3.15 12.05 -11.42
CA ARG A 48 2.99 12.94 -10.29
C ARG A 48 1.54 12.91 -9.82
N VAL A 49 1.35 12.62 -8.54
CA VAL A 49 0.06 12.61 -7.86
C VAL A 49 0.03 13.75 -6.86
N SER A 50 -1.06 14.52 -6.83
CA SER A 50 -1.30 15.55 -5.81
C SER A 50 -2.70 15.41 -5.25
N LEU A 51 -2.85 15.69 -3.95
CA LEU A 51 -4.12 15.56 -3.24
C LEU A 51 -4.70 16.93 -2.90
N ALA A 52 -6.01 17.07 -3.07
CA ALA A 52 -6.80 18.15 -2.47
C ALA A 52 -7.87 17.54 -1.56
N CYS A 53 -7.68 17.71 -0.26
CA CYS A 53 -8.59 17.26 0.78
C CYS A 53 -9.76 18.26 0.89
N ARG A 54 -10.97 17.82 0.55
CA ARG A 54 -12.20 18.62 0.63
C ARG A 54 -13.11 18.06 1.73
N SER A 55 -14.11 18.81 2.16
CA SER A 55 -14.97 18.41 3.29
C SER A 55 -15.61 17.02 3.16
N ASN A 56 -15.98 16.60 1.95
CA ASN A 56 -16.72 15.35 1.71
C ASN A 56 -15.94 14.28 0.94
N ASP A 57 -14.79 14.65 0.38
CA ASP A 57 -14.03 13.76 -0.50
C ASP A 57 -12.56 14.18 -0.63
N ILE A 58 -11.77 13.27 -1.19
CA ILE A 58 -10.37 13.47 -1.55
C ILE A 58 -10.31 13.57 -3.07
N MET A 59 -9.91 14.74 -3.58
CA MET A 59 -9.64 14.91 -5.01
C MET A 59 -8.20 14.52 -5.30
N VAL A 60 -8.01 13.49 -6.13
CA VAL A 60 -6.71 12.99 -6.57
C VAL A 60 -6.43 13.52 -7.96
N ASN A 61 -5.38 14.33 -8.12
CA ASN A 61 -4.93 14.81 -9.43
C ASN A 61 -3.69 14.04 -9.86
N LEU A 62 -3.75 13.45 -11.06
CA LEU A 62 -2.67 12.66 -11.65
C LEU A 62 -2.13 13.36 -12.90
N ASN A 63 -0.81 13.44 -13.00
CA ASN A 63 -0.11 13.94 -14.17
C ASN A 63 0.96 12.91 -14.58
N PHE A 64 0.78 12.33 -15.76
CA PHE A 64 1.63 11.29 -16.32
C PHE A 64 2.67 11.90 -17.25
N SER A 65 3.89 11.34 -17.24
CA SER A 65 4.96 11.77 -18.15
C SER A 65 4.75 11.30 -19.60
N VAL A 66 3.85 10.34 -19.82
CA VAL A 66 3.47 9.80 -21.13
C VAL A 66 1.95 9.59 -21.22
N PRO A 67 1.36 9.52 -22.44
CA PRO A 67 -0.06 9.23 -22.65
C PRO A 67 -0.54 8.01 -21.86
N PHE A 68 -1.43 8.22 -20.89
CA PHE A 68 -1.86 7.14 -20.01
C PHE A 68 -3.10 6.43 -20.57
N ARG A 69 -3.00 5.10 -20.71
CA ARG A 69 -4.08 4.21 -21.19
C ARG A 69 -4.35 3.04 -20.23
N GLY A 70 -3.89 3.18 -19.00
CA GLY A 70 -4.02 2.17 -17.95
C GLY A 70 -5.33 2.29 -17.17
N LEU A 71 -5.36 1.73 -15.96
CA LEU A 71 -6.48 1.84 -15.03
C LEU A 71 -6.02 2.47 -13.72
N VAL A 72 -6.72 3.51 -13.26
CA VAL A 72 -6.55 4.06 -11.92
C VAL A 72 -7.79 3.74 -11.11
N HIS A 73 -7.61 3.31 -9.86
CA HIS A 73 -8.71 3.17 -8.91
C HIS A 73 -8.31 3.50 -7.49
N ALA A 74 -9.27 3.98 -6.70
CA ALA A 74 -9.17 4.05 -5.25
C ALA A 74 -9.94 2.88 -4.62
N GLY A 75 -9.34 2.25 -3.62
CA GLY A 75 -9.89 1.07 -2.97
C GLY A 75 -10.00 -0.10 -3.96
N LYS A 76 -11.14 -0.79 -3.94
CA LYS A 76 -11.36 -1.94 -4.82
C LYS A 76 -11.52 -1.51 -6.28
N LYS A 77 -11.03 -2.35 -7.21
CA LYS A 77 -11.08 -2.13 -8.67
C LYS A 77 -12.50 -1.93 -9.21
N ASP A 78 -13.45 -2.66 -8.65
CA ASP A 78 -14.88 -2.66 -8.99
C ASP A 78 -15.66 -1.55 -8.28
N SER A 79 -14.99 -0.71 -7.48
CA SER A 79 -15.63 0.46 -6.91
C SER A 79 -15.90 1.52 -7.99
N GLY A 80 -16.90 2.37 -7.75
CA GLY A 80 -17.19 3.53 -8.60
C GLY A 80 -16.06 4.58 -8.63
N CYS A 81 -14.99 4.41 -7.86
CA CYS A 81 -13.82 5.28 -7.86
C CYS A 81 -12.71 4.72 -8.76
N SER A 82 -13.02 4.58 -10.05
CA SER A 82 -12.05 4.14 -11.04
C SER A 82 -12.24 4.85 -12.36
N PHE A 83 -11.16 4.96 -13.13
CA PHE A 83 -11.23 5.41 -14.52
C PHE A 83 -10.17 4.71 -15.37
N ARG A 84 -10.49 4.57 -16.66
CA ARG A 84 -9.56 4.10 -17.69
C ARG A 84 -8.97 5.30 -18.41
N GLY A 85 -7.66 5.27 -18.62
CA GLY A 85 -6.98 6.32 -19.37
C GLY A 85 -7.39 6.30 -20.84
N ASP A 86 -7.61 7.49 -21.41
CA ASP A 86 -7.95 7.71 -22.82
C ASP A 86 -6.75 8.20 -23.66
N GLY A 87 -5.56 8.24 -23.06
CA GLY A 87 -4.33 8.75 -23.67
C GLY A 87 -4.00 10.20 -23.32
N LYS A 88 -4.80 10.88 -22.47
CA LYS A 88 -4.40 12.16 -21.88
C LYS A 88 -3.21 12.00 -20.93
N LEU A 89 -2.58 13.12 -20.62
CA LEU A 89 -1.52 13.22 -19.61
C LEU A 89 -2.07 13.55 -18.22
N THR A 90 -3.24 14.19 -18.14
CA THR A 90 -3.79 14.69 -16.87
C THR A 90 -5.18 14.12 -16.61
N TYR A 91 -5.40 13.71 -15.36
CA TYR A 91 -6.67 13.17 -14.89
C TYR A 91 -6.95 13.60 -13.46
N SER A 92 -8.22 13.56 -13.09
CA SER A 92 -8.67 13.77 -11.72
C SER A 92 -9.64 12.65 -11.33
N LEU A 93 -9.50 12.14 -10.11
CA LEU A 93 -10.39 11.14 -9.53
C LEU A 93 -10.93 11.66 -8.20
N ASN A 94 -12.25 11.64 -8.06
CA ASN A 94 -12.90 11.97 -6.80
C ASN A 94 -13.06 10.71 -5.94
N VAL A 95 -12.59 10.76 -4.69
CA VAL A 95 -12.67 9.63 -3.74
C VAL A 95 -13.51 10.06 -2.54
N PRO A 96 -14.80 9.68 -2.47
CA PRO A 96 -15.68 10.08 -1.38
C PRO A 96 -15.24 9.51 -0.04
N HIS A 97 -15.39 10.30 1.03
CA HIS A 97 -15.13 9.85 2.40
C HIS A 97 -16.03 8.67 2.82
N ALA A 98 -17.26 8.63 2.31
CA ALA A 98 -18.27 7.63 2.64
C ALA A 98 -18.31 6.42 1.69
N ALA A 99 -17.44 6.35 0.67
CA ALA A 99 -17.49 5.31 -0.35
C ALA A 99 -16.09 4.79 -0.74
N CYS A 100 -16.07 3.85 -1.70
CA CYS A 100 -14.84 3.32 -2.31
C CYS A 100 -13.83 2.72 -1.32
N GLY A 101 -14.31 2.25 -0.16
CA GLY A 101 -13.48 1.67 0.89
C GLY A 101 -12.62 2.70 1.63
N THR A 102 -12.96 4.00 1.57
CA THR A 102 -12.29 5.01 2.39
C THR A 102 -12.53 4.72 3.87
N VAL A 103 -11.47 4.74 4.65
CA VAL A 103 -11.48 4.46 6.08
C VAL A 103 -11.31 5.76 6.86
N HIS A 104 -12.22 6.02 7.80
CA HIS A 104 -12.04 7.07 8.80
C HIS A 104 -11.13 6.56 9.90
N VAL A 105 -9.99 7.21 10.08
CA VAL A 105 -8.95 6.87 11.04
C VAL A 105 -9.09 7.78 12.25
N THR A 106 -9.65 7.21 13.32
CA THR A 106 -9.78 7.84 14.63
C THR A 106 -8.63 7.42 15.56
N PRO A 107 -8.15 8.28 16.46
CA PRO A 107 -8.65 9.62 16.80
C PRO A 107 -8.11 10.79 15.96
N GLN A 108 -7.29 10.53 14.93
CA GLN A 108 -6.57 11.57 14.19
C GLN A 108 -7.44 12.37 13.19
N ASP A 109 -8.76 12.17 13.21
CA ASP A 109 -9.76 12.71 12.31
C ASP A 109 -9.26 12.79 10.85
N SER A 110 -8.90 11.63 10.32
CA SER A 110 -8.31 11.54 8.99
C SER A 110 -9.00 10.49 8.13
N PHE A 111 -9.02 10.70 6.82
CA PHE A 111 -9.59 9.77 5.85
C PHE A 111 -8.47 9.16 5.02
N ALA A 112 -8.41 7.83 4.98
CA ALA A 112 -7.39 7.07 4.28
C ALA A 112 -8.01 6.17 3.22
N ASN A 113 -7.34 6.04 2.08
CA ASN A 113 -7.69 5.06 1.05
C ASN A 113 -6.40 4.62 0.33
N THR A 114 -6.48 3.58 -0.49
CA THR A 114 -5.39 3.10 -1.33
C THR A 114 -5.66 3.52 -2.77
N LEU A 115 -4.75 4.28 -3.38
CA LEU A 115 -4.71 4.57 -4.79
C LEU A 115 -3.83 3.55 -5.51
N THR A 116 -4.39 2.90 -6.53
CA THR A 116 -3.68 1.98 -7.39
C THR A 116 -3.67 2.53 -8.81
N ILE A 117 -2.47 2.65 -9.38
CA ILE A 117 -2.21 3.07 -10.75
C ILE A 117 -1.64 1.86 -11.48
N ARG A 118 -2.42 1.31 -12.40
CA ARG A 118 -1.98 0.24 -13.29
C ARG A 118 -1.66 0.78 -14.65
N TYR A 119 -0.43 0.59 -15.11
CA TYR A 119 -0.01 1.08 -16.42
C TYR A 119 -0.44 0.15 -17.56
N HIS A 120 -0.64 -1.14 -17.25
CA HIS A 120 -1.22 -2.09 -18.19
C HIS A 120 -2.70 -2.33 -17.90
N HIS A 121 -3.51 -2.40 -18.95
CA HIS A 121 -4.96 -2.40 -18.82
C HIS A 121 -5.55 -3.73 -18.30
N ALA A 122 -4.82 -4.83 -18.47
CA ALA A 122 -5.31 -6.18 -18.18
C ALA A 122 -4.53 -6.96 -17.11
N LEU A 123 -3.28 -6.57 -16.81
CA LEU A 123 -2.37 -7.35 -15.97
C LEU A 123 -1.78 -6.44 -14.90
N GLU A 124 -1.67 -6.96 -13.68
CA GLU A 124 -0.88 -6.33 -12.63
C GLU A 124 0.58 -6.72 -12.83
N LEU A 125 1.44 -5.73 -13.02
CA LEU A 125 2.85 -5.92 -13.37
C LEU A 125 3.74 -5.22 -12.34
N GLU A 126 5.03 -5.58 -12.30
CA GLU A 126 6.05 -5.03 -11.38
C GLU A 126 6.25 -3.49 -11.52
N GLY A 127 5.60 -2.85 -12.49
CA GLY A 127 5.62 -1.41 -12.70
C GLY A 127 4.40 -0.65 -12.17
N ASP A 128 3.42 -1.33 -11.58
CA ASP A 128 2.21 -0.69 -11.05
C ASP A 128 2.50 0.01 -9.72
N GLU A 129 1.86 1.16 -9.50
CA GLU A 129 2.09 1.98 -8.31
C GLU A 129 0.89 1.88 -7.37
N ILE A 130 1.15 1.42 -6.15
CA ILE A 130 0.17 1.41 -5.06
C ILE A 130 0.61 2.41 -4.00
N LYS A 131 -0.27 3.34 -3.65
CA LYS A 131 -0.01 4.42 -2.68
C LYS A 131 -1.16 4.54 -1.71
N THR A 132 -0.85 4.79 -0.44
CA THR A 132 -1.85 5.20 0.54
C THR A 132 -2.07 6.71 0.40
N ILE A 133 -3.30 7.11 0.11
CA ILE A 133 -3.74 8.51 0.16
C ILE A 133 -4.35 8.79 1.53
N LEU A 134 -3.96 9.90 2.15
CA LEU A 134 -4.36 10.27 3.50
C LEU A 134 -4.66 11.77 3.58
N CYS A 135 -5.87 12.11 4.00
CA CYS A 135 -6.28 13.48 4.30
C CYS A 135 -6.51 13.61 5.80
N LYS A 136 -5.70 14.45 6.47
CA LYS A 136 -5.86 14.77 7.89
C LYS A 136 -6.62 16.06 8.05
N TYR A 137 -7.68 16.05 8.86
CA TYR A 137 -8.45 17.24 9.19
C TYR A 137 -8.08 17.67 10.62
N GLY A 138 -7.67 18.93 10.75
CA GLY A 138 -7.36 19.51 12.04
C GLY A 138 -8.62 20.10 12.66
N THR A 139 -8.86 19.82 13.94
CA THR A 139 -9.75 20.64 14.76
C THR A 139 -8.94 21.79 15.31
N GLY A 140 -9.29 23.03 14.93
CA GLY A 140 -8.71 24.22 15.55
C GLY A 140 -9.19 24.32 16.99
N SER A 141 -8.30 24.58 17.95
CA SER A 141 -8.70 24.95 19.31
C SER A 141 -8.92 26.46 19.39
N ILE A 142 -10.06 26.88 19.94
CA ILE A 142 -10.28 28.27 20.34
C ILE A 142 -9.81 28.38 21.79
N GLN A 143 -8.75 29.15 22.03
CA GLN A 143 -8.38 29.53 23.39
C GLN A 143 -9.29 30.69 23.83
N LEU A 144 -10.16 30.44 24.80
CA LEU A 144 -10.85 31.50 25.54
C LEU A 144 -9.92 31.94 26.66
N GLY A 145 -9.50 33.21 26.61
CA GLY A 145 -8.68 33.86 27.64
C GLY A 145 -9.53 34.42 28.77
#